data_AF-G0GCB5-F1
#
_entry.id   AF-G0GCB5-F1
#
_cell.length_a   1.000
_cell.length_b   1.000
_cell.length_c   1.000
_cell.angle_alpha   90.00
_cell.angle_beta   90.00
_cell.angle_gamma   90.00
#
_symmetry.space_group_name_H-M   'P 1'
#
loop_
_entity.id
_entity.type
_entity.pdbx_description
1 polymer ?
#
loop_
_entity_poly.entity_id
_entity_poly.type
_entity_poly.pdbx_seq_one_letter_code
_entity_poly.pdbx_strand_id
1 'polypeptide(L)'
;MRARVLLILVPLLLLGGCRKDDTEAMLERLLVFEPEPEQTKQDPERIAELKEGIEKYRQVVQEKVRAAGQLGVYYKLLAEAYMQQGMFGLALEALEEAITIYPENPVLFQMAGICAGRMAKAQMDPVERDRYLQLSESYYLRALDLDPRLKESLYGIAILYVFEMGRPEDAIPHLRKLVEIDPGWMEPYFVLARAYVEVGRIEEAKEEYRYVVEHARDREIKTRAQEHILQLSGGTE
;
A
#
# COMPACT_ATOMS: atom_id res chain seq x y z
N MET A 1 -30.19 17.04 36.54
CA MET A 1 -29.39 15.96 35.90
C MET A 1 -28.60 16.57 34.76
N ARG A 2 -27.27 16.58 34.84
CA ARG A 2 -26.39 17.12 33.79
C ARG A 2 -26.22 16.06 32.69
N ALA A 3 -26.74 16.30 31.50
CA ALA A 3 -26.47 15.47 30.34
C ALA A 3 -25.05 15.81 29.82
N ARG A 4 -24.10 14.89 30.01
CA ARG A 4 -22.80 14.91 29.35
C ARG A 4 -23.03 14.62 27.87
N VAL A 5 -22.95 15.63 27.01
CA VAL A 5 -22.89 15.41 25.56
C VAL A 5 -21.45 15.01 25.23
N LEU A 6 -21.31 13.79 24.74
CA LEU A 6 -20.07 13.17 24.33
C LEU A 6 -19.50 13.99 23.15
N LEU A 7 -18.33 14.61 23.35
CA LEU A 7 -17.53 15.21 22.29
C LEU A 7 -17.14 14.10 21.29
N ILE A 8 -17.87 14.00 20.18
CA ILE A 8 -17.44 13.19 19.05
C ILE A 8 -16.36 14.01 18.35
N LEU A 9 -15.10 13.67 18.62
CA LEU A 9 -13.95 14.05 17.80
C LEU A 9 -14.19 13.48 16.39
N VAL A 10 -14.63 14.34 15.46
CA VAL A 10 -14.66 14.00 14.04
C VAL A 10 -13.21 14.02 13.55
N PRO A 11 -12.67 12.90 13.02
CA PRO A 11 -11.31 12.88 12.51
C PRO A 11 -11.20 13.80 11.30
N LEU A 12 -10.15 14.63 11.31
CA LEU A 12 -9.73 15.52 10.22
C LEU A 12 -9.72 14.77 8.88
N LEU A 13 -10.60 15.15 7.97
CA LEU A 13 -10.36 14.98 6.54
C LEU A 13 -9.50 16.17 6.09
N LEU A 14 -8.18 15.94 6.08
CA LEU A 14 -7.23 16.70 5.29
C LEU A 14 -7.56 16.48 3.81
N LEU A 15 -8.56 17.20 3.29
CA LEU A 15 -8.68 17.44 1.86
C LEU A 15 -8.07 18.80 1.60
N GLY A 16 -6.84 18.80 1.08
CA GLY A 16 -6.17 19.99 0.59
C GLY A 16 -7.08 20.73 -0.37
N GLY A 17 -7.38 22.00 -0.06
CA GLY A 17 -8.13 22.87 -0.96
C GLY A 17 -8.92 24.00 -0.30
N CYS A 18 -9.27 23.92 0.99
CA CYS A 18 -9.87 25.06 1.69
C CYS A 18 -8.77 25.96 2.29
N ARG A 19 -8.87 27.28 2.10
CA ARG A 19 -8.11 28.24 2.92
C ARG A 19 -8.43 27.94 4.39
N LYS A 20 -7.40 27.87 5.23
CA LYS A 20 -7.55 27.65 6.69
C LYS A 20 -8.61 28.57 7.31
N ASP A 21 -8.64 29.83 6.88
CA ASP A 21 -9.56 30.86 7.35
C ASP A 21 -11.05 30.49 7.12
N ASP A 22 -11.37 29.84 6.00
CA ASP A 22 -12.76 29.45 5.68
C ASP A 22 -13.21 28.25 6.53
N THR A 23 -12.28 27.36 6.88
CA THR A 23 -12.58 26.15 7.66
C THR A 23 -12.79 26.49 9.13
N GLU A 24 -11.97 27.39 9.68
CA GLU A 24 -12.14 27.93 11.04
C GLU A 24 -13.46 28.70 11.17
N ALA A 25 -13.81 29.54 10.20
CA ALA A 25 -15.07 30.28 10.20
C ALA A 25 -16.32 29.36 10.13
N MET A 26 -16.25 28.23 9.42
CA MET A 26 -17.33 27.24 9.40
C MET A 26 -17.45 26.47 10.71
N LEU A 27 -16.32 26.13 11.35
CA LEU A 27 -16.28 25.45 12.64
C LEU A 27 -16.79 26.33 13.78
N GLU A 28 -16.40 27.61 13.80
CA GLU A 28 -16.94 28.58 14.76
C GLU A 28 -18.46 28.69 14.67
N ARG A 29 -19.01 28.74 13.45
CA ARG A 29 -20.47 28.74 13.23
C ARG A 29 -21.17 27.48 13.74
N LEU A 30 -20.47 26.34 13.75
CA LEU A 30 -21.01 25.07 14.25
C LEU A 30 -20.90 24.96 15.77
N LEU A 31 -19.81 25.45 16.36
CA LEU A 31 -19.54 25.42 17.81
C LEU A 31 -20.35 26.47 18.58
N VAL A 32 -20.71 27.58 17.94
CA VAL A 32 -21.58 28.63 18.51
C VAL A 32 -23.07 28.23 18.44
N PHE A 33 -23.41 27.13 17.77
CA PHE A 33 -24.78 26.67 17.62
C PHE A 33 -25.27 25.92 18.88
N GLU A 34 -25.39 26.63 20.01
CA GLU A 34 -26.26 26.19 21.10
C GLU A 34 -27.69 26.70 20.79
N PRO A 35 -28.69 25.81 20.57
CA PRO A 35 -30.05 26.28 20.35
C PRO A 35 -30.52 26.97 21.63
N GLU A 36 -30.80 28.28 21.55
CA GLU A 36 -31.31 29.01 22.70
C GLU A 36 -32.60 28.34 23.23
N PRO A 37 -32.81 28.24 24.55
CA PRO A 37 -33.91 27.48 25.13
C PRO A 37 -35.30 27.92 24.64
N GLU A 38 -35.47 29.15 24.13
CA GLU A 38 -36.72 29.64 23.54
C GLU A 38 -37.00 29.13 22.11
N GLN A 39 -35.98 28.61 21.40
CA GLN A 39 -36.10 28.00 20.05
C GLN A 39 -36.54 26.53 20.09
N THR A 40 -36.95 26.01 21.24
CA THR A 40 -37.46 24.64 21.42
C THR A 40 -38.93 24.44 20.99
N LYS A 41 -39.54 25.39 20.27
CA LYS A 41 -40.70 25.04 19.45
C LYS A 41 -40.17 24.30 18.22
N GLN A 42 -40.37 22.98 18.18
CA GLN A 42 -40.15 22.16 17.00
C GLN A 42 -41.07 22.66 15.89
N ASP A 43 -40.62 23.68 15.17
CA ASP A 43 -41.30 24.23 14.01
C ASP A 43 -41.09 23.24 12.85
N PRO A 44 -42.14 22.53 12.41
CA PRO A 44 -42.03 21.57 11.31
C PRO A 44 -41.53 22.24 10.02
N GLU A 45 -41.80 23.53 9.82
CA GLU A 45 -41.35 24.29 8.65
C GLU A 45 -39.83 24.52 8.70
N ARG A 46 -39.31 24.94 9.86
CA ARG A 46 -37.85 25.07 10.07
C ARG A 46 -37.12 23.74 9.93
N ILE A 47 -37.69 22.66 10.44
CA ILE A 47 -37.10 21.31 10.27
C ILE A 47 -37.13 20.89 8.80
N ALA A 48 -38.19 21.19 8.06
CA ALA A 48 -38.28 20.90 6.63
C ALA A 48 -37.24 21.70 5.81
N GLU A 49 -37.10 22.99 6.08
CA GLU A 49 -36.09 23.88 5.46
C GLU A 49 -34.66 23.35 5.69
N LEU A 50 -34.33 22.96 6.92
CA LEU A 50 -33.01 22.39 7.24
C LEU A 50 -32.77 21.06 6.52
N LYS A 51 -33.79 20.20 6.42
CA LYS A 51 -33.68 18.94 5.67
C LYS A 51 -33.47 19.16 4.18
N GLU A 52 -34.17 20.12 3.58
CA GLU A 52 -33.99 20.51 2.19
C GLU A 52 -32.56 21.04 1.94
N GLY A 53 -32.06 21.90 2.84
CA GLY A 53 -30.69 22.39 2.81
C GLY A 53 -29.66 21.27 2.89
N ILE A 54 -29.83 20.31 3.81
CA ILE A 54 -28.96 19.13 3.94
C ILE A 54 -28.95 18.32 2.64
N GLU A 55 -30.13 18.05 2.06
CA GLU A 55 -30.22 17.25 0.83
C GLU A 55 -29.56 17.96 -0.36
N LYS A 56 -29.76 19.28 -0.50
CA LYS A 56 -29.10 20.11 -1.51
C LYS A 56 -27.57 20.00 -1.42
N TYR A 57 -27.00 20.20 -0.23
CA TYR A 57 -25.54 20.14 -0.08
C TYR A 57 -25.00 18.72 -0.13
N ARG A 58 -25.77 17.71 0.28
CA ARG A 58 -25.42 16.30 0.14
C ARG A 58 -25.19 15.93 -1.33
N GLN A 59 -26.05 16.36 -2.24
CA GLN A 59 -25.88 16.11 -3.67
C GLN A 59 -24.58 16.73 -4.20
N VAL A 60 -24.30 17.99 -3.86
CA VAL A 60 -23.06 18.67 -4.26
C VAL A 60 -21.82 17.93 -3.72
N VAL A 61 -21.85 17.49 -2.47
CA VAL A 61 -20.75 16.70 -1.87
C VAL A 61 -20.60 15.37 -2.62
N GLN A 62 -21.69 14.67 -2.90
CA GLN A 62 -21.66 13.40 -3.63
C GLN A 62 -21.07 13.55 -5.04
N GLU A 63 -21.46 14.58 -5.79
CA GLU A 63 -20.90 14.87 -7.11
C GLU A 63 -19.40 15.14 -7.05
N LYS A 64 -18.96 15.96 -6.10
CA LYS A 64 -17.53 16.28 -5.90
C LYS A 64 -16.72 15.06 -5.48
N VAL A 65 -17.22 14.26 -4.53
CA VAL A 65 -16.57 13.02 -4.10
C VAL A 65 -16.47 12.03 -5.26
N ARG A 66 -17.53 11.91 -6.07
CA ARG A 66 -17.51 11.06 -7.27
C ARG A 66 -16.48 11.54 -8.29
N ALA A 67 -16.42 12.84 -8.57
CA ALA A 67 -15.46 13.42 -9.49
C ALA A 67 -14.01 13.23 -8.99
N ALA A 68 -13.75 13.48 -7.70
CA ALA A 68 -12.45 13.21 -7.08
C ALA A 68 -12.08 11.72 -7.19
N GLY A 69 -13.02 10.83 -6.91
CA GLY A 69 -12.81 9.39 -7.07
C GLY A 69 -12.45 9.01 -8.51
N GLN A 70 -13.16 9.55 -9.50
CA GLN A 70 -12.84 9.32 -10.92
C GLN A 70 -11.45 9.85 -11.28
N LEU A 71 -11.07 11.02 -10.77
CA LEU A 71 -9.73 11.58 -10.96
C LEU A 71 -8.65 10.63 -10.45
N GLY A 72 -8.81 10.06 -9.25
CA GLY A 72 -7.86 9.07 -8.71
C GLY A 72 -7.77 7.80 -9.55
N VAL A 73 -8.88 7.36 -10.17
CA VAL A 73 -8.86 6.22 -11.11
C VAL A 73 -8.03 6.56 -12.34
N TYR A 74 -8.15 7.77 -12.90
CA TYR A 74 -7.34 8.18 -14.04
C TYR A 74 -5.86 8.30 -13.69
N TYR A 75 -5.51 8.80 -12.51
CA TYR A 75 -4.12 8.80 -12.04
C TYR A 75 -3.53 7.38 -11.95
N LYS A 76 -4.28 6.41 -11.43
CA LYS A 76 -3.87 4.99 -11.43
C LYS A 76 -3.64 4.47 -12.85
N LEU A 77 -4.58 4.69 -13.77
CA LEU A 77 -4.46 4.23 -15.16
C LEU A 77 -3.29 4.89 -15.89
N LEU A 78 -3.04 6.17 -15.63
CA LEU A 78 -1.90 6.91 -16.16
C LEU A 78 -0.58 6.32 -15.63
N ALA A 79 -0.50 6.02 -14.34
CA ALA A 79 0.66 5.36 -13.76
C ALA A 79 0.92 3.98 -14.41
N GLU A 80 -0.10 3.16 -14.61
CA GLU A 80 0.03 1.87 -15.31
C GLU A 80 0.58 2.04 -16.73
N ALA A 81 0.07 3.04 -17.47
CA ALA A 81 0.58 3.36 -18.81
C ALA A 81 2.05 3.81 -18.77
N TYR A 82 2.44 4.64 -17.80
CA TYR A 82 3.85 5.02 -17.61
C TYR A 82 4.72 3.81 -17.24
N MET A 83 4.25 2.92 -16.37
CA MET A 83 4.97 1.68 -16.00
C MET A 83 5.21 0.76 -17.19
N GLN A 84 4.21 0.58 -18.06
CA GLN A 84 4.33 -0.24 -19.27
C GLN A 84 5.40 0.29 -20.23
N GLN A 85 5.61 1.60 -20.25
CA GLN A 85 6.63 2.26 -21.06
C GLN A 85 7.97 2.44 -20.32
N GLY A 86 8.11 1.92 -19.09
CA GLY A 86 9.32 2.04 -18.27
C GLY A 86 9.56 3.44 -17.69
N MET A 87 8.59 4.35 -17.77
CA MET A 87 8.67 5.72 -17.25
C MET A 87 8.35 5.74 -15.74
N PHE A 88 9.18 5.08 -14.93
CA PHE A 88 8.88 4.84 -13.51
C PHE A 88 8.83 6.10 -12.63
N GLY A 89 9.52 7.18 -12.99
CA GLY A 89 9.44 8.47 -12.29
C GLY A 89 8.06 9.11 -12.43
N LEU A 90 7.59 9.25 -13.69
CA LEU A 90 6.25 9.78 -13.98
C LEU A 90 5.14 8.86 -13.44
N ALA A 91 5.36 7.55 -13.45
CA ALA A 91 4.44 6.61 -12.82
C ALA A 91 4.33 6.85 -11.31
N LEU A 92 5.45 7.09 -10.62
CA LEU A 92 5.47 7.36 -9.19
C LEU A 92 4.73 8.65 -8.85
N GLU A 93 4.96 9.74 -9.61
CA GLU A 93 4.23 11.00 -9.45
C GLU A 93 2.72 10.82 -9.59
N ALA A 94 2.27 10.10 -10.62
CA ALA A 94 0.85 9.81 -10.81
C ALA A 94 0.27 8.91 -9.68
N LEU A 95 1.06 7.99 -9.13
CA LEU A 95 0.64 7.16 -8.00
C LEU A 95 0.50 7.98 -6.71
N GLU A 96 1.37 8.96 -6.47
CA GLU A 96 1.27 9.84 -5.30
C GLU A 96 -0.03 10.66 -5.31
N GLU A 97 -0.45 11.14 -6.48
CA GLU A 97 -1.76 11.78 -6.66
C GLU A 97 -2.92 10.79 -6.44
N ALA A 98 -2.82 9.57 -6.96
CA ALA A 98 -3.82 8.54 -6.73
C ALA A 98 -3.94 8.15 -5.24
N ILE A 99 -2.81 8.07 -4.52
CA ILE A 99 -2.74 7.75 -3.09
C ILE A 99 -3.39 8.87 -2.26
N THR A 100 -3.20 10.12 -2.64
CA THR A 100 -3.87 11.26 -1.98
C THR A 100 -5.39 11.14 -2.02
N ILE A 101 -5.94 10.56 -3.09
CA ILE A 101 -7.38 10.34 -3.28
C ILE A 101 -7.84 9.02 -2.63
N TYR A 102 -7.01 7.97 -2.67
CA TYR A 102 -7.30 6.63 -2.16
C TYR A 102 -6.22 6.12 -1.18
N PRO A 103 -6.09 6.72 0.01
CA PRO A 103 -5.00 6.44 0.95
C PRO A 103 -5.08 5.08 1.64
N GLU A 104 -6.19 4.36 1.46
CA GLU A 104 -6.44 3.01 2.00
C GLU A 104 -6.36 1.92 0.93
N ASN A 105 -5.97 2.24 -0.31
CA ASN A 105 -5.84 1.25 -1.37
C ASN A 105 -4.42 0.63 -1.38
N PRO A 106 -4.24 -0.62 -0.90
CA PRO A 106 -2.92 -1.24 -0.79
C PRO A 106 -2.22 -1.45 -2.14
N VAL A 107 -2.99 -1.59 -3.24
CA VAL A 107 -2.45 -1.80 -4.58
C VAL A 107 -1.71 -0.55 -5.08
N LEU A 108 -2.16 0.65 -4.73
CA LEU A 108 -1.47 1.88 -5.12
C LEU A 108 -0.09 1.97 -4.47
N PHE A 109 -0.01 1.63 -3.17
CA PHE A 109 1.26 1.56 -2.45
C PHE A 109 2.16 0.46 -3.03
N GLN A 110 1.62 -0.71 -3.39
CA GLN A 110 2.36 -1.79 -4.04
C GLN A 110 2.97 -1.34 -5.38
N MET A 111 2.21 -0.67 -6.24
CA MET A 111 2.71 -0.12 -7.50
C MET A 111 3.78 0.98 -7.29
N ALA A 112 3.60 1.83 -6.27
CA ALA A 112 4.56 2.87 -5.92
C ALA A 112 5.87 2.26 -5.42
N GLY A 113 5.79 1.19 -4.63
CA GLY A 113 6.95 0.39 -4.20
C GLY A 113 7.75 -0.15 -5.38
N ILE A 114 7.06 -0.69 -6.40
CA ILE A 114 7.71 -1.15 -7.65
C ILE A 114 8.42 0.02 -8.36
N CYS A 115 7.73 1.16 -8.53
CA CYS A 115 8.28 2.32 -9.23
C CYS A 115 9.50 2.90 -8.50
N ALA A 116 9.43 3.09 -7.17
CA ALA A 116 10.54 3.55 -6.36
C ALA A 116 11.74 2.58 -6.42
N GLY A 117 11.52 1.27 -6.37
CA GLY A 117 12.61 0.28 -6.52
C GLY A 117 13.27 0.33 -7.90
N ARG A 118 12.50 0.60 -8.96
CA ARG A 118 13.05 0.82 -10.31
C ARG A 118 13.84 2.12 -10.41
N MET A 119 13.36 3.19 -9.76
CA MET A 119 14.07 4.45 -9.66
C MET A 119 15.41 4.27 -8.94
N ALA A 120 15.45 3.52 -7.82
CA ALA A 120 16.69 3.21 -7.11
C ALA A 120 17.73 2.55 -8.03
N LYS A 121 17.32 1.56 -8.84
CA LYS A 121 18.22 0.87 -9.80
C LYS A 121 18.78 1.77 -10.88
N ALA A 122 18.07 2.83 -11.23
CA ALA A 122 18.50 3.78 -12.25
C ALA A 122 19.48 4.84 -11.70
N GLN A 123 19.58 5.00 -10.38
CA GLN A 123 20.46 5.99 -9.77
C GLN A 123 21.91 5.49 -9.69
N MET A 124 22.84 6.36 -10.10
CA MET A 124 24.28 6.16 -9.93
C MET A 124 24.77 6.71 -8.59
N ASP A 125 24.14 7.76 -8.08
CA ASP A 125 24.46 8.34 -6.77
C ASP A 125 23.98 7.39 -5.66
N PRO A 126 24.87 6.86 -4.81
CA PRO A 126 24.50 5.98 -3.71
C PRO A 126 23.48 6.59 -2.75
N VAL A 127 23.51 7.92 -2.55
CA VAL A 127 22.59 8.60 -1.62
C VAL A 127 21.17 8.60 -2.19
N GLU A 128 21.00 8.98 -3.45
CA GLU A 128 19.68 8.94 -4.10
C GLU A 128 19.20 7.50 -4.30
N ARG A 129 20.11 6.55 -4.61
CA ARG A 129 19.77 5.13 -4.66
C ARG A 129 19.19 4.67 -3.33
N ASP A 130 19.87 4.93 -2.21
CA ASP A 130 19.42 4.55 -0.87
C ASP A 130 18.08 5.19 -0.51
N ARG A 131 17.90 6.48 -0.83
CA ARG A 131 16.63 7.18 -0.64
C ARG A 131 15.47 6.48 -1.35
N TYR A 132 15.65 6.08 -2.62
CA TYR A 132 14.60 5.38 -3.35
C TYR A 132 14.39 3.94 -2.85
N LEU A 133 15.41 3.27 -2.34
CA LEU A 133 15.27 1.96 -1.70
C LEU A 133 14.42 2.07 -0.43
N GLN A 134 14.72 3.03 0.44
CA GLN A 134 13.92 3.30 1.64
C GLN A 134 12.48 3.70 1.29
N LEU A 135 12.30 4.52 0.25
CA LEU A 135 10.98 4.89 -0.24
C LEU A 135 10.20 3.64 -0.73
N SER A 136 10.84 2.77 -1.50
CA SER A 136 10.27 1.50 -1.97
C SER A 136 9.84 0.60 -0.80
N GLU A 137 10.70 0.45 0.22
CA GLU A 137 10.40 -0.31 1.44
C GLU A 137 9.17 0.27 2.16
N SER A 138 9.12 1.59 2.36
CA SER A 138 7.99 2.25 3.04
C SER A 138 6.66 2.04 2.31
N TYR A 139 6.67 2.08 0.97
CA TYR A 139 5.50 1.83 0.15
C TYR A 139 5.03 0.37 0.29
N TYR A 140 5.93 -0.61 0.22
CA TYR A 140 5.54 -2.00 0.44
C TYR A 140 5.04 -2.27 1.86
N LEU A 141 5.69 -1.72 2.88
CA LEU A 141 5.24 -1.85 4.26
C LEU A 141 3.85 -1.24 4.46
N ARG A 142 3.57 -0.08 3.86
CA ARG A 142 2.24 0.52 3.91
C ARG A 142 1.19 -0.31 3.17
N ALA A 143 1.54 -0.92 2.04
CA ALA A 143 0.66 -1.85 1.34
C ALA A 143 0.32 -3.07 2.23
N LEU A 144 1.30 -3.59 2.98
CA LEU A 144 1.14 -4.73 3.89
C LEU A 144 0.46 -4.39 5.22
N ASP A 145 0.52 -3.14 5.65
CA ASP A 145 -0.26 -2.62 6.78
C ASP A 145 -1.75 -2.57 6.43
N LEU A 146 -2.08 -2.16 5.20
CA LEU A 146 -3.44 -2.11 4.68
C LEU A 146 -3.99 -3.49 4.30
N ASP A 147 -3.18 -4.33 3.64
CA ASP A 147 -3.52 -5.73 3.35
C ASP A 147 -2.32 -6.65 3.65
N PRO A 148 -2.30 -7.29 4.84
CA PRO A 148 -1.23 -8.18 5.25
C PRO A 148 -1.08 -9.43 4.38
N ARG A 149 -2.06 -9.77 3.54
CA ARG A 149 -2.06 -10.96 2.68
C ARG A 149 -1.82 -10.64 1.21
N LEU A 150 -1.50 -9.38 0.88
CA LEU A 150 -1.21 -8.96 -0.48
C LEU A 150 0.08 -9.61 -0.99
N LYS A 151 -0.10 -10.70 -1.76
CA LYS A 151 0.97 -11.61 -2.18
C LYS A 151 2.07 -10.88 -2.95
N GLU A 152 1.69 -9.99 -3.83
CA GLU A 152 2.59 -9.22 -4.69
C GLU A 152 3.46 -8.26 -3.87
N SER A 153 2.95 -7.70 -2.77
CA SER A 153 3.74 -6.87 -1.84
C SER A 153 4.66 -7.70 -0.95
N LEU A 154 4.21 -8.86 -0.47
CA LEU A 154 5.08 -9.80 0.26
C LEU A 154 6.26 -10.25 -0.60
N TYR A 155 5.99 -10.54 -1.88
CA TYR A 155 7.03 -10.89 -2.83
C TYR A 155 7.93 -9.68 -3.15
N GLY A 156 7.34 -8.52 -3.44
CA GLY A 156 8.06 -7.30 -3.81
C GLY A 156 9.04 -6.83 -2.73
N ILE A 157 8.61 -6.81 -1.46
CA ILE A 157 9.48 -6.42 -0.34
C ILE A 157 10.58 -7.44 -0.08
N ALA A 158 10.29 -8.73 -0.23
CA ALA A 158 11.29 -9.78 -0.09
C ALA A 158 12.38 -9.69 -1.17
N ILE A 159 11.99 -9.41 -2.42
CA ILE A 159 12.95 -9.13 -3.50
C ILE A 159 13.80 -7.90 -3.19
N LEU A 160 13.18 -6.82 -2.69
CA LEU A 160 13.91 -5.61 -2.31
C LEU A 160 14.98 -5.91 -1.24
N TYR A 161 14.61 -6.66 -0.21
CA TYR A 161 15.51 -7.04 0.88
C TYR A 161 16.65 -7.94 0.43
N VAL A 162 16.37 -9.03 -0.29
CA VAL A 162 17.41 -9.98 -0.72
C VAL A 162 18.34 -9.35 -1.75
N PHE A 163 17.79 -8.70 -2.78
CA PHE A 163 18.58 -8.36 -3.98
C PHE A 163 19.10 -6.93 -4.00
N GLU A 164 18.43 -5.99 -3.32
CA GLU A 164 18.76 -4.57 -3.46
C GLU A 164 19.37 -3.94 -2.20
N MET A 165 18.89 -4.37 -1.03
CA MET A 165 19.33 -3.87 0.28
C MET A 165 20.34 -4.79 0.98
N GLY A 166 20.52 -6.04 0.53
CA GLY A 166 21.41 -7.00 1.17
C GLY A 166 20.99 -7.37 2.59
N ARG A 167 19.67 -7.42 2.83
CA ARG A 167 19.01 -7.75 4.11
C ARG A 167 18.22 -9.06 4.00
N PRO A 168 18.83 -10.20 3.63
CA PRO A 168 18.09 -11.44 3.38
C PRO A 168 17.34 -11.98 4.60
N GLU A 169 17.83 -11.74 5.83
CA GLU A 169 17.14 -12.16 7.06
C GLU A 169 15.74 -11.52 7.18
N ASP A 170 15.60 -10.26 6.79
CA ASP A 170 14.33 -9.51 6.85
C ASP A 170 13.32 -10.01 5.81
N ALA A 171 13.77 -10.65 4.72
CA ALA A 171 12.90 -11.20 3.69
C ALA A 171 12.20 -12.51 4.10
N ILE A 172 12.86 -13.31 4.94
CA ILE A 172 12.39 -14.64 5.37
C ILE A 172 10.96 -14.62 5.90
N PRO A 173 10.55 -13.75 6.87
CA PRO A 173 9.18 -13.75 7.38
C PRO A 173 8.14 -13.41 6.31
N HIS A 174 8.45 -12.53 5.36
CA HIS A 174 7.54 -12.18 4.27
C HIS A 174 7.36 -13.33 3.28
N LEU A 175 8.46 -14.01 2.93
CA LEU A 175 8.45 -15.15 2.02
C LEU A 175 7.76 -16.36 2.63
N ARG A 176 8.03 -16.67 3.91
CA ARG A 176 7.33 -17.74 4.64
C ARG A 176 5.82 -17.52 4.65
N LYS A 177 5.38 -16.30 4.96
CA LYS A 177 3.97 -15.94 4.90
C LYS A 177 3.40 -16.09 3.48
N LEU A 178 4.17 -15.72 2.45
CA LEU A 178 3.75 -15.83 1.06
C LEU A 178 3.54 -17.28 0.62
N VAL A 179 4.49 -18.18 0.94
CA VAL A 179 4.37 -19.60 0.58
C VAL A 179 3.25 -20.31 1.35
N GLU A 180 2.89 -19.84 2.54
CA GLU A 180 1.71 -20.30 3.27
C GLU A 180 0.40 -19.84 2.62
N ILE A 181 0.37 -18.60 2.09
CA ILE A 181 -0.83 -18.03 1.43
C ILE A 181 -1.06 -18.67 0.06
N ASP A 182 0.01 -18.89 -0.72
CA ASP A 182 -0.05 -19.45 -2.06
C ASP A 182 1.01 -20.54 -2.27
N PRO A 183 0.75 -21.77 -1.80
CA PRO A 183 1.71 -22.87 -1.90
C PRO A 183 1.97 -23.32 -3.36
N GLY A 184 1.18 -22.85 -4.32
CA GLY A 184 1.32 -23.16 -5.74
C GLY A 184 2.25 -22.20 -6.50
N TRP A 185 2.61 -21.07 -5.89
CA TRP A 185 3.52 -20.11 -6.49
C TRP A 185 4.97 -20.53 -6.19
N MET A 186 5.67 -21.05 -7.22
CA MET A 186 6.99 -21.68 -7.04
C MET A 186 8.14 -20.66 -6.90
N GLU A 187 8.05 -19.50 -7.54
CA GLU A 187 9.10 -18.48 -7.51
C GLU A 187 9.49 -18.02 -6.09
N PRO A 188 8.56 -17.74 -5.16
CA PRO A 188 8.87 -17.43 -3.77
C PRO A 188 9.76 -18.45 -3.06
N TYR A 189 9.62 -19.75 -3.36
CA TYR A 189 10.47 -20.80 -2.76
C TYR A 189 11.94 -20.67 -3.18
N PHE A 190 12.21 -20.27 -4.43
CA PHE A 190 13.60 -19.98 -4.87
C PHE A 190 14.18 -18.76 -4.14
N VAL A 191 13.36 -17.72 -3.95
CA VAL A 191 13.79 -16.51 -3.25
C VAL A 191 14.03 -16.80 -1.76
N LEU A 192 13.16 -17.62 -1.14
CA LEU A 192 13.31 -18.05 0.25
C LEU A 192 14.55 -18.91 0.45
N ALA A 193 14.77 -19.87 -0.46
CA ALA A 193 15.98 -20.67 -0.46
C ALA A 193 17.23 -19.81 -0.61
N ARG A 194 17.21 -18.80 -1.50
CA ARG A 194 18.31 -17.85 -1.64
C ARG A 194 18.55 -17.04 -0.36
N ALA A 195 17.49 -16.51 0.25
CA ALA A 195 17.59 -15.78 1.51
C ALA A 195 18.23 -16.66 2.60
N TYR A 196 17.80 -17.92 2.72
CA TYR A 196 18.40 -18.90 3.62
C TYR A 196 19.88 -19.17 3.33
N VAL A 197 20.28 -19.32 2.06
CA VAL A 197 21.70 -19.49 1.69
C VAL A 197 22.53 -18.30 2.13
N GLU A 198 22.06 -17.07 1.86
CA GLU A 198 22.81 -15.84 2.21
C GLU A 198 22.99 -15.65 3.72
N VAL A 199 22.11 -16.23 4.54
CA VAL A 199 22.22 -16.22 6.02
C VAL A 199 22.84 -17.50 6.60
N GLY A 200 23.34 -18.40 5.75
CA GLY A 200 24.03 -19.65 6.15
C GLY A 200 23.10 -20.80 6.57
N ARG A 201 21.79 -20.68 6.36
CA ARG A 201 20.75 -21.66 6.68
C ARG A 201 20.57 -22.67 5.54
N ILE A 202 21.64 -23.41 5.24
CA ILE A 202 21.75 -24.23 4.02
C ILE A 202 20.72 -25.36 3.97
N GLU A 203 20.42 -26.01 5.09
CA GLU A 203 19.46 -27.12 5.09
C GLU A 203 18.03 -26.64 4.86
N GLU A 204 17.63 -25.50 5.44
CA GLU A 204 16.33 -24.89 5.14
C GLU A 204 16.24 -24.48 3.67
N ALA A 205 17.32 -23.95 3.07
CA ALA A 205 17.33 -23.67 1.63
C ALA A 205 17.08 -24.92 0.78
N LYS A 206 17.69 -26.06 1.14
CA LYS A 206 17.46 -27.33 0.44
C LYS A 206 16.01 -27.81 0.61
N GLU A 207 15.39 -27.61 1.78
CA GLU A 207 13.99 -27.95 2.00
C GLU A 207 13.05 -27.21 1.06
N GLU A 208 13.24 -25.90 0.88
CA GLU A 208 12.43 -25.11 -0.05
C GLU A 208 12.59 -25.60 -1.50
N TYR A 209 13.82 -25.93 -1.94
CA TYR A 209 14.02 -26.51 -3.26
C TYR A 209 13.39 -27.90 -3.40
N ARG A 210 13.45 -28.76 -2.38
CA ARG A 210 12.80 -30.07 -2.40
C ARG A 210 11.29 -29.92 -2.57
N TYR A 211 10.68 -28.96 -1.88
CA TYR A 211 9.27 -28.64 -2.04
C TYR A 211 8.94 -28.31 -3.50
N VAL A 212 9.74 -27.47 -4.16
CA VAL A 212 9.57 -27.15 -5.60
C VAL A 212 9.67 -28.41 -6.48
N VAL A 213 10.66 -29.27 -6.24
CA VAL A 213 10.84 -30.52 -7.01
C VAL A 213 9.61 -31.42 -6.91
N GLU A 214 9.01 -31.51 -5.72
CA GLU A 214 7.83 -32.33 -5.47
C GLU A 214 6.56 -31.71 -6.09
N HIS A 215 6.35 -30.40 -5.94
CA HIS A 215 5.05 -29.76 -6.18
C HIS A 215 4.94 -28.98 -7.50
N ALA A 216 6.04 -28.56 -8.11
CA ALA A 216 5.99 -27.87 -9.39
C ALA A 216 5.37 -28.78 -10.47
N ARG A 217 4.68 -28.19 -11.45
CA ARG A 217 4.20 -28.93 -12.64
C ARG A 217 5.22 -28.90 -13.77
N ASP A 218 5.95 -27.80 -13.86
CA ASP A 218 6.93 -27.55 -14.91
C ASP A 218 8.22 -28.32 -14.65
N ARG A 219 8.70 -29.05 -15.67
CA ARG A 219 9.90 -29.88 -15.57
C ARG A 219 11.18 -29.03 -15.47
N GLU A 220 11.25 -27.89 -16.16
CA GLU A 220 12.38 -26.98 -16.11
C GLU A 220 12.54 -26.39 -14.71
N ILE A 221 11.42 -25.97 -14.09
CA ILE A 221 11.41 -25.48 -12.70
C ILE A 221 11.94 -26.56 -11.73
N LYS A 222 11.52 -27.83 -11.90
CA LYS A 222 12.03 -28.94 -11.09
C LYS A 222 13.53 -29.16 -11.29
N THR A 223 13.99 -29.20 -12.54
CA THR A 223 15.42 -29.38 -12.85
C THR A 223 16.26 -28.28 -12.22
N ARG A 224 15.84 -27.02 -12.35
CA ARG A 224 16.54 -25.87 -11.74
C ARG A 224 16.65 -26.00 -10.22
N ALA A 225 15.58 -26.44 -9.55
CA ALA A 225 15.61 -26.68 -8.10
C ALA A 225 16.57 -27.85 -7.73
N GLN A 226 16.59 -28.93 -8.51
CA GLN A 226 17.53 -30.05 -8.31
C GLN A 226 19.00 -29.62 -8.46
N GLU A 227 19.30 -28.79 -9.45
CA GLU A 227 20.64 -28.24 -9.67
C GLU A 227 21.11 -27.43 -8.46
N HIS A 228 20.26 -26.58 -7.90
CA HIS A 228 20.59 -25.83 -6.68
C HIS A 228 20.82 -26.75 -5.47
N ILE A 229 20.02 -27.81 -5.29
CA ILE A 229 20.26 -28.79 -4.21
C ILE A 229 21.63 -29.45 -4.38
N LEU A 230 22.00 -29.84 -5.60
CA LEU A 230 23.29 -30.46 -5.88
C LEU A 230 24.46 -29.49 -5.60
N GLN A 231 24.34 -28.24 -6.04
CA GLN A 231 25.34 -27.19 -5.75
C GLN A 231 25.54 -26.98 -4.25
N LEU A 232 24.46 -26.92 -3.47
CA LEU A 232 24.51 -26.78 -2.02
C LEU A 232 25.02 -28.03 -1.28
N SER A 233 25.06 -29.18 -1.95
CA SER A 233 25.56 -30.44 -1.38
C SER A 233 27.02 -30.72 -1.75
N GLY A 234 27.53 -30.11 -2.84
CA GLY A 234 28.91 -30.24 -3.28
C GLY A 234 29.88 -29.19 -2.73
N GLY A 235 29.39 -28.21 -1.95
CA GLY A 235 30.19 -27.12 -1.38
C GLY A 235 30.72 -27.36 0.03
N THR A 236 30.61 -28.57 0.57
CA THR A 236 31.02 -28.94 1.94
C THR A 236 32.29 -29.80 2.00
N GLU A 237 33.18 -29.69 1.01
CA GLU A 237 34.51 -30.33 1.01
C GLU A 237 35.63 -29.31 1.27
#